data_AF-A0A5N9H4T5-F1
#
_entry.id   AF-A0A5N9H4T5-F1
#
_cell.length_a   1.000
_cell.length_b   1.000
_cell.length_c   1.000
_cell.angle_alpha   90.00
_cell.angle_beta   90.00
_cell.angle_gamma   90.00
#
_symmetry.space_group_name_H-M   'P 1'
#
loop_
_entity.id
_entity.type
_entity.pdbx_description
1 polymer ?
#
loop_
_entity_poly.entity_id
_entity_poly.type
_entity_poly.pdbx_seq_one_letter_code
_entity_poly.pdbx_strand_id
1 'polypeptide(L)'
;MTSVTTKSRIQEYLSSHSDSPTLNASEIGRKVGTSRQRVCQILEDLGEDRHKRSVKALQHVCPVCDKKISRNAKHCKEHSIVRQDRQEGFNYMCRSCHQYKPLELFAKSARHFSGYETRCLDCKAEWQRRYNRTRKGKESHLKANRKSAQKHPERIRAYYQVYKAVRRGDLIKPSVCEERNCSNTTVRATHVDYHRPLAVRWLCALHAKRNTSVRSGHIPNQLEEQFRDYVFTQIDHTNSATRWINALKNHFNGAEISYSLLLDAINSSYPIPGLGRQFRIKARHFLDNVIKSLD
;
A
#
# COMPACT_ATOMS: atom_id res chain seq x y z
N MET A 1 41.72 -62.95 -6.19
CA MET A 1 40.25 -62.80 -6.13
C MET A 1 39.90 -61.42 -6.67
N THR A 2 39.50 -61.33 -7.94
CA THR A 2 39.13 -60.05 -8.58
C THR A 2 37.86 -59.50 -7.93
N SER A 3 37.97 -58.34 -7.29
CA SER A 3 36.82 -57.66 -6.68
C SER A 3 35.77 -57.38 -7.75
N VAL A 4 34.63 -58.06 -7.69
CA VAL A 4 33.52 -57.85 -8.61
C VAL A 4 33.00 -56.42 -8.43
N THR A 5 33.18 -55.60 -9.46
CA THR A 5 32.77 -54.18 -9.42
C THR A 5 31.24 -54.06 -9.50
N THR A 6 30.69 -52.95 -9.01
CA THR A 6 29.26 -52.65 -9.16
C THR A 6 28.83 -52.63 -10.64
N LYS A 7 29.73 -52.21 -11.54
CA LYS A 7 29.51 -52.18 -12.99
C LYS A 7 29.35 -53.59 -13.57
N SER A 8 30.19 -54.55 -13.16
CA SER A 8 30.12 -55.93 -13.67
C SER A 8 28.84 -56.64 -13.20
N ARG A 9 28.37 -56.38 -11.97
CA ARG A 9 27.10 -56.91 -11.46
C ARG A 9 25.89 -56.35 -12.21
N ILE A 10 25.97 -55.09 -12.66
CA ILE A 10 24.92 -54.46 -13.49
C ILE A 10 24.96 -55.05 -14.91
N GLN A 11 26.14 -55.28 -15.50
CA GLN A 11 26.25 -55.93 -16.82
C GLN A 11 25.69 -57.35 -16.81
N GLU A 12 25.98 -58.15 -15.79
CA GLU A 12 25.40 -59.48 -15.58
C GLU A 12 23.87 -59.43 -15.46
N TYR A 13 23.35 -58.42 -14.76
CA TYR A 13 21.92 -58.16 -14.69
C TYR A 13 21.30 -57.84 -16.06
N LEU A 14 21.98 -57.02 -16.87
CA LEU A 14 21.53 -56.69 -18.22
C LEU A 14 21.53 -57.91 -19.15
N SER A 15 22.54 -58.76 -19.06
CA SER A 15 22.62 -60.01 -19.85
C SER A 15 21.52 -61.00 -19.48
N SER A 16 21.17 -61.12 -18.19
CA SER A 16 20.08 -62.00 -17.74
C SER A 16 18.67 -61.46 -18.03
N HIS A 17 18.56 -60.18 -18.42
CA HIS A 17 17.29 -59.51 -18.70
C HIS A 17 17.32 -58.82 -20.08
N SER A 18 17.97 -59.45 -21.07
CA SER A 18 18.06 -58.95 -22.45
C SER A 18 16.70 -58.69 -23.07
N ASP A 19 15.73 -59.56 -22.78
CA ASP A 19 14.42 -59.58 -23.44
C ASP A 19 13.42 -58.61 -22.79
N SER A 20 13.81 -57.97 -21.68
CA SER A 20 12.93 -57.03 -21.00
C SER A 20 12.91 -55.68 -21.73
N PRO A 21 11.73 -55.18 -22.13
CA PRO A 21 11.62 -53.91 -22.85
C PRO A 21 11.86 -52.68 -21.95
N THR A 22 11.78 -52.84 -20.62
CA THR A 22 11.98 -51.75 -19.65
C THR A 22 12.70 -52.24 -18.42
N LEU A 23 13.63 -51.44 -17.90
CA LEU A 23 14.42 -51.79 -16.71
C LEU A 23 14.02 -50.92 -15.51
N ASN A 24 13.79 -51.54 -14.35
CA ASN A 24 13.53 -50.80 -13.11
C ASN A 24 14.84 -50.56 -12.35
N ALA A 25 15.40 -49.35 -12.46
CA ALA A 25 16.66 -49.00 -11.80
C ALA A 25 16.66 -49.18 -10.27
N SER A 26 15.49 -49.08 -9.61
CA SER A 26 15.37 -49.34 -8.17
C SER A 26 15.48 -50.82 -7.83
N GLU A 27 14.97 -51.69 -8.71
CA GLU A 27 15.08 -53.15 -8.55
C GLU A 27 16.52 -53.62 -8.75
N ILE A 28 17.18 -53.11 -9.79
CA ILE A 28 18.60 -53.35 -10.04
C ILE A 28 19.43 -52.91 -8.83
N GLY A 29 19.13 -51.74 -8.27
CA GLY A 29 19.81 -51.22 -7.08
C GLY A 29 19.68 -52.16 -5.87
N ARG A 30 18.48 -52.73 -5.64
CA ARG A 30 18.25 -53.71 -4.57
C ARG A 30 19.04 -55.01 -4.77
N LYS A 31 19.12 -55.51 -6.00
CA LYS A 31 19.85 -56.76 -6.31
C LYS A 31 21.37 -56.59 -6.27
N VAL A 32 21.88 -55.46 -6.77
CA VAL A 32 23.32 -55.17 -6.84
C VAL A 32 23.85 -54.58 -5.52
N GLY A 33 22.96 -54.11 -4.64
CA GLY A 33 23.33 -53.51 -3.35
C GLY A 33 23.85 -52.07 -3.49
N THR A 34 23.27 -51.28 -4.39
CA THR A 34 23.68 -49.88 -4.61
C THR A 34 22.48 -48.95 -4.76
N SER A 35 22.72 -47.64 -4.68
CA SER A 35 21.64 -46.66 -4.80
C SER A 35 21.08 -46.62 -6.22
N ARG A 36 19.78 -46.38 -6.35
CA ARG A 36 19.12 -46.16 -7.66
C ARG A 36 19.88 -45.13 -8.50
N GLN A 37 20.35 -44.05 -7.88
CA GLN A 37 21.09 -42.99 -8.57
C GLN A 37 22.42 -43.48 -9.15
N ARG A 38 23.14 -44.34 -8.41
CA ARG A 38 24.38 -44.96 -8.89
C ARG A 38 24.12 -45.95 -10.02
N VAL A 39 23.02 -46.71 -9.95
CA VAL A 39 22.58 -47.58 -11.06
C VAL A 39 22.27 -46.77 -12.31
N CYS A 40 21.47 -45.69 -12.20
CA CYS A 40 21.16 -44.83 -13.34
C CYS A 40 22.42 -44.30 -14.01
N GLN A 41 23.40 -43.80 -13.24
CA GLN A 41 24.66 -43.33 -13.80
C GLN A 41 25.41 -44.43 -14.56
N ILE A 42 25.52 -45.63 -13.98
CA ILE A 42 26.22 -46.75 -14.63
C ILE A 42 25.50 -47.21 -15.90
N LEU A 43 24.17 -47.22 -15.89
CA LEU A 43 23.37 -47.54 -17.09
C LEU A 43 23.55 -46.49 -18.18
N GLU A 44 23.59 -45.20 -17.83
CA GLU A 44 23.90 -44.12 -18.78
C GLU A 44 25.31 -44.24 -19.35
N ASP A 45 26.31 -44.52 -18.52
CA ASP A 45 27.70 -44.75 -18.95
C ASP A 45 27.84 -45.98 -19.86
N LEU A 46 26.91 -46.95 -19.74
CA LEU A 46 26.83 -48.14 -20.59
C LEU A 46 25.96 -47.93 -21.84
N GLY A 47 25.38 -46.74 -22.04
CA GLY A 47 24.48 -46.44 -23.15
C GLY A 47 23.10 -47.11 -23.06
N GLU A 48 22.73 -47.62 -21.89
CA GLU A 48 21.47 -48.34 -21.65
C GLU A 48 20.36 -47.38 -21.26
N ASP A 49 19.34 -47.23 -22.09
CA ASP A 49 18.26 -46.26 -21.92
C ASP A 49 16.90 -46.87 -21.53
N ARG A 50 16.77 -48.21 -21.50
CA ARG A 50 15.52 -48.91 -21.12
C ARG A 50 15.05 -48.62 -19.70
N HIS A 51 15.92 -48.03 -18.87
CA HIS A 51 15.58 -47.58 -17.52
C HIS A 51 14.94 -46.17 -17.48
N LYS A 52 14.96 -45.44 -18.60
CA LYS A 52 14.34 -44.12 -18.74
C LYS A 52 12.86 -44.29 -19.02
N ARG A 53 12.04 -43.72 -18.14
CA ARG A 53 10.57 -43.73 -18.32
C ARG A 53 10.22 -42.74 -19.43
N SER A 54 9.71 -43.21 -20.56
CA SER A 54 9.06 -42.35 -21.55
C SER A 54 7.78 -41.80 -20.93
N VAL A 55 7.82 -40.53 -20.49
CA VAL A 55 6.63 -39.85 -20.01
C VAL A 55 5.82 -39.47 -21.24
N LYS A 56 4.87 -40.31 -21.66
CA LYS A 56 3.82 -39.87 -22.60
C LYS A 56 3.15 -38.66 -21.96
N ALA A 57 3.40 -37.48 -22.50
CA ALA A 57 2.77 -36.25 -22.04
C ALA A 57 1.27 -36.36 -22.34
N LEU A 58 0.48 -36.73 -21.33
CA LEU A 58 -0.97 -36.56 -21.38
C LEU A 58 -1.22 -35.08 -21.66
N GLN A 59 -1.76 -34.77 -22.83
CA GLN A 59 -2.10 -33.42 -23.22
C GLN A 59 -3.36 -33.02 -22.46
N HIS A 60 -3.19 -32.42 -21.27
CA HIS A 60 -4.31 -31.90 -20.51
C HIS A 60 -4.90 -30.70 -21.25
N VAL A 61 -6.22 -30.72 -21.48
CA VAL A 61 -6.96 -29.65 -22.14
C VAL A 61 -8.00 -29.08 -21.19
N CYS A 62 -8.32 -27.80 -21.35
CA CYS A 62 -9.39 -27.15 -20.59
C CYS A 62 -10.76 -27.65 -21.08
N PRO A 63 -11.65 -28.14 -20.21
CA PRO A 63 -12.95 -28.70 -20.62
C PRO A 63 -13.95 -27.66 -21.18
N VAL A 64 -13.61 -26.37 -21.16
CA VAL A 64 -14.47 -25.26 -21.60
C VAL A 64 -14.05 -24.72 -22.97
N CYS A 65 -12.77 -24.81 -23.31
CA CYS A 65 -12.24 -24.19 -24.54
C CYS A 65 -11.10 -24.96 -25.19
N ASP A 66 -10.84 -26.19 -24.75
CA ASP A 66 -9.83 -27.12 -25.26
C ASP A 66 -8.38 -26.62 -25.33
N LYS A 67 -8.11 -25.45 -24.75
CA LYS A 67 -6.75 -24.90 -24.62
C LYS A 67 -5.90 -25.84 -23.78
N LYS A 68 -4.66 -26.09 -24.22
CA LYS A 68 -3.68 -26.91 -23.50
C LYS A 68 -3.39 -26.30 -22.12
N ILE A 69 -3.42 -27.11 -21.06
CA ILE A 69 -3.19 -26.70 -19.67
C ILE A 69 -2.12 -27.58 -19.01
N SER A 70 -1.55 -27.09 -17.91
CA SER A 70 -0.56 -27.87 -17.15
C SER A 70 -1.19 -29.14 -16.56
N ARG A 71 -0.37 -30.16 -16.29
CA ARG A 71 -0.81 -31.47 -15.77
C ARG A 71 -1.70 -31.42 -14.52
N ASN A 72 -1.51 -30.40 -13.69
CA ASN A 72 -2.25 -30.21 -12.44
C ASN A 72 -3.37 -29.16 -12.55
N ALA A 73 -3.49 -28.48 -13.68
CA ALA A 73 -4.53 -27.47 -13.89
C ALA A 73 -5.84 -28.14 -14.30
N LYS A 74 -6.96 -27.68 -13.73
CA LYS A 74 -8.32 -28.14 -14.11
C LYS A 74 -8.94 -27.31 -15.24
N HIS A 75 -8.53 -26.05 -15.37
CA HIS A 75 -9.02 -25.09 -16.37
C HIS A 75 -7.86 -24.21 -16.88
N CYS A 76 -8.02 -23.57 -18.03
CA CYS A 76 -7.05 -22.59 -18.53
C CYS A 76 -7.08 -21.31 -17.66
N LYS A 77 -6.10 -20.41 -17.82
CA LYS A 77 -6.03 -19.16 -17.03
C LYS A 77 -7.34 -18.38 -17.05
N GLU A 78 -7.95 -18.20 -18.21
CA GLU A 78 -9.21 -17.49 -18.39
C GLU A 78 -10.39 -18.20 -17.70
N HIS A 79 -10.56 -19.51 -17.93
CA HIS A 79 -11.67 -20.28 -17.35
C HIS A 79 -11.45 -20.68 -15.88
N SER A 80 -10.20 -20.65 -15.39
CA SER A 80 -9.90 -20.79 -13.96
C SER A 80 -10.39 -19.58 -13.16
N ILE A 81 -10.68 -18.47 -13.84
CA ILE A 81 -11.18 -17.23 -13.25
C ILE A 81 -12.73 -17.21 -13.26
N VAL A 82 -13.44 -18.24 -13.75
CA VAL A 82 -14.92 -18.27 -13.75
C VAL A 82 -15.44 -18.04 -12.33
N ARG A 83 -15.84 -16.79 -12.08
CA ARG A 83 -16.21 -16.30 -10.77
C ARG A 83 -17.48 -17.04 -10.39
N GLN A 84 -17.41 -17.93 -9.41
CA GLN A 84 -18.61 -18.32 -8.69
C GLN A 84 -19.01 -17.13 -7.85
N ASP A 85 -19.73 -16.20 -8.49
CA ASP A 85 -20.19 -14.99 -7.86
C ASP A 85 -21.17 -15.35 -6.75
N ARG A 86 -20.95 -14.76 -5.58
CA ARG A 86 -21.94 -14.85 -4.52
C ARG A 86 -23.18 -14.06 -4.98
N GLN A 87 -24.34 -14.69 -4.89
CA GLN A 87 -25.63 -14.15 -5.28
C GLN A 87 -26.36 -13.59 -4.06
N GLU A 88 -27.11 -12.52 -4.27
CA GLU A 88 -28.00 -11.96 -3.24
C GLU A 88 -29.14 -12.94 -2.92
N GLY A 89 -29.62 -12.93 -1.68
CA GLY A 89 -30.62 -13.89 -1.19
C GLY A 89 -30.07 -15.23 -0.69
N PHE A 90 -28.79 -15.54 -0.94
CA PHE A 90 -28.14 -16.75 -0.42
C PHE A 90 -27.32 -16.49 0.84
N ASN A 91 -27.23 -17.52 1.69
CA ASN A 91 -26.39 -17.51 2.88
C ASN A 91 -25.05 -18.21 2.60
N TYR A 92 -23.97 -17.57 3.05
CA TYR A 92 -22.61 -18.04 2.91
C TYR A 92 -21.96 -18.22 4.29
N MET A 93 -21.19 -19.30 4.43
CA MET A 93 -20.48 -19.58 5.66
C MET A 93 -19.29 -18.60 5.85
N CYS A 94 -19.23 -17.97 7.03
CA CYS A 94 -18.07 -17.18 7.45
C CYS A 94 -16.91 -18.10 7.84
N ARG A 95 -15.72 -17.91 7.26
CA ARG A 95 -14.52 -18.72 7.57
C ARG A 95 -13.95 -18.51 8.98
N SER A 96 -14.45 -17.52 9.72
CA SER A 96 -13.94 -17.20 11.07
C SER A 96 -14.86 -17.71 12.18
N CYS A 97 -16.17 -17.52 12.05
CA CYS A 97 -17.14 -17.96 13.06
C CYS A 97 -17.96 -19.18 12.62
N HIS A 98 -17.77 -19.67 11.39
CA HIS A 98 -18.46 -20.81 10.79
C HIS A 98 -19.99 -20.70 10.72
N GLN A 99 -20.54 -19.50 10.92
CA GLN A 99 -21.97 -19.24 10.77
C GLN A 99 -22.33 -18.91 9.32
N TYR A 100 -23.50 -19.39 8.88
CA TYR A 100 -24.11 -19.01 7.61
C TYR A 100 -24.76 -17.63 7.74
N LYS A 101 -24.39 -16.71 6.86
CA LYS A 101 -24.86 -15.32 6.89
C LYS A 101 -25.21 -14.85 5.48
N PRO A 102 -26.18 -13.93 5.31
CA PRO A 102 -26.50 -13.36 4.01
C PRO A 102 -25.32 -12.57 3.43
N LEU A 103 -25.31 -12.40 2.10
CA LEU A 103 -24.22 -11.75 1.36
C LEU A 103 -23.91 -10.32 1.84
N GLU A 104 -24.92 -9.57 2.26
CA GLU A 104 -24.79 -8.20 2.79
C GLU A 104 -23.88 -8.11 4.03
N LEU A 105 -23.76 -9.21 4.78
CA LEU A 105 -22.86 -9.29 5.94
C LEU A 105 -21.42 -9.63 5.55
N PHE A 106 -21.08 -9.58 4.26
CA PHE A 106 -19.72 -9.71 3.74
C PHE A 106 -19.32 -8.47 2.96
N ALA A 107 -18.13 -7.91 3.24
CA ALA A 107 -17.64 -6.77 2.49
C ALA A 107 -17.18 -7.19 1.08
N LYS A 108 -17.45 -6.34 0.08
CA LYS A 108 -16.87 -6.49 -1.25
C LYS A 108 -15.33 -6.46 -1.18
N SER A 109 -14.68 -7.34 -1.92
CA SER A 109 -13.22 -7.48 -1.94
C SER A 109 -12.73 -7.97 -3.30
N ALA A 110 -11.92 -7.13 -3.96
CA ALA A 110 -11.27 -7.49 -5.21
C ALA A 110 -10.15 -8.55 -5.03
N ARG A 111 -9.75 -8.82 -3.79
CA ARG A 111 -8.69 -9.80 -3.48
C ARG A 111 -9.18 -11.24 -3.55
N HIS A 112 -10.44 -11.47 -3.23
CA HIS A 112 -11.00 -12.80 -3.15
C HIS A 112 -11.68 -13.17 -4.46
N PHE A 113 -11.54 -14.44 -4.84
CA PHE A 113 -12.10 -14.98 -6.07
C PHE A 113 -13.59 -14.73 -6.22
N SER A 114 -14.35 -14.85 -5.12
CA SER A 114 -15.79 -14.65 -5.11
C SER A 114 -16.23 -13.18 -5.13
N GLY A 115 -15.31 -12.21 -5.21
CA GLY A 115 -15.61 -10.78 -5.14
C GLY A 115 -15.99 -10.24 -3.76
N TYR A 116 -16.03 -11.10 -2.74
CA TYR A 116 -16.42 -10.80 -1.36
C TYR A 116 -15.41 -11.38 -0.38
N GLU A 117 -15.28 -10.76 0.79
CA GLU A 117 -14.50 -11.29 1.91
C GLU A 117 -14.97 -12.69 2.31
N THR A 118 -14.04 -13.52 2.78
CA THR A 118 -14.39 -14.85 3.31
C THR A 118 -14.91 -14.79 4.75
N ARG A 119 -14.80 -13.63 5.40
CA ARG A 119 -15.23 -13.39 6.78
C ARG A 119 -16.36 -12.38 6.77
N CYS A 120 -17.31 -12.53 7.68
CA CYS A 120 -18.37 -11.54 7.85
C CYS A 120 -17.81 -10.20 8.36
N LEU A 121 -18.61 -9.14 8.26
CA LEU A 121 -18.27 -7.79 8.70
C LEU A 121 -17.79 -7.75 10.16
N ASP A 122 -18.47 -8.47 11.06
CA ASP A 122 -18.12 -8.51 12.49
C ASP A 122 -16.72 -9.11 12.71
N CYS A 123 -16.48 -10.30 12.16
CA CYS A 123 -15.20 -10.98 12.26
C CYS A 123 -14.10 -10.19 11.56
N LYS A 124 -14.41 -9.49 10.45
CA LYS A 124 -13.46 -8.58 9.78
C LYS A 124 -13.10 -7.41 10.69
N ALA A 125 -14.07 -6.76 11.32
CA ALA A 125 -13.83 -5.63 12.22
C ALA A 125 -13.02 -6.06 13.46
N GLU A 126 -13.34 -7.21 14.05
CA GLU A 126 -12.58 -7.77 15.16
C GLU A 126 -11.13 -8.12 14.77
N TRP A 127 -10.95 -8.76 13.61
CA TRP A 127 -9.62 -9.05 13.08
C TRP A 127 -8.81 -7.77 12.83
N GLN A 128 -9.43 -6.74 12.25
CA GLN A 128 -8.78 -5.43 12.04
C GLN A 128 -8.37 -4.78 13.36
N ARG A 129 -9.25 -4.80 14.37
CA ARG A 129 -8.93 -4.28 15.72
C ARG A 129 -7.74 -5.00 16.34
N ARG A 130 -7.69 -6.33 16.24
CA ARG A 130 -6.54 -7.13 16.72
C ARG A 130 -5.28 -6.81 15.94
N TYR A 131 -5.34 -6.79 14.61
CA TYR A 131 -4.20 -6.48 13.75
C TYR A 131 -3.62 -5.09 14.05
N ASN A 132 -4.45 -4.06 14.19
CA ASN A 132 -4.03 -2.69 14.48
C ASN A 132 -3.31 -2.53 15.84
N ARG A 133 -3.55 -3.44 16.80
CA ARG A 133 -2.84 -3.46 18.08
C ARG A 133 -1.44 -4.06 17.96
N THR A 134 -1.18 -4.90 16.95
CA THR A 134 0.15 -5.50 16.73
C THR A 134 1.17 -4.43 16.32
N ARG A 135 2.45 -4.71 16.56
CA ARG A 135 3.55 -3.85 16.10
C ARG A 135 3.48 -3.58 14.59
N LYS A 136 3.31 -4.63 13.78
CA LYS A 136 3.19 -4.51 12.31
C LYS A 136 1.99 -3.66 11.88
N GLY A 137 0.85 -3.80 12.56
CA GLY A 137 -0.33 -2.97 12.29
C GLY A 137 -0.08 -1.49 12.59
N LYS A 138 0.55 -1.18 13.73
CA LYS A 138 0.94 0.19 14.09
C LYS A 138 1.93 0.78 13.08
N GLU A 139 2.97 0.02 12.70
CA GLU A 139 3.95 0.43 11.69
C GLU A 139 3.30 0.73 10.33
N SER A 140 2.39 -0.15 9.88
CA SER A 140 1.65 0.05 8.64
C SER A 140 0.78 1.30 8.68
N HIS A 141 0.08 1.53 9.80
CA HIS A 141 -0.72 2.74 10.01
C HIS A 141 0.14 4.01 9.99
N LEU A 142 1.28 4.01 10.69
CA LEU A 142 2.22 5.14 10.69
C LEU A 142 2.75 5.41 9.28
N LYS A 143 3.10 4.37 8.52
CA LYS A 143 3.56 4.51 7.13
C LYS A 143 2.49 5.13 6.24
N ALA A 144 1.24 4.68 6.35
CA ALA A 144 0.12 5.24 5.62
C ALA A 144 -0.12 6.71 5.96
N ASN A 145 -0.08 7.06 7.26
CA ASN A 145 -0.22 8.44 7.72
C ASN A 145 0.91 9.33 7.21
N ARG A 146 2.16 8.86 7.25
CA ARG A 146 3.31 9.60 6.68
C ARG A 146 3.16 9.84 5.18
N LYS A 147 2.74 8.83 4.42
CA LYS A 147 2.50 8.98 2.98
C LYS A 147 1.38 9.98 2.70
N SER A 148 0.28 9.92 3.46
CA SER A 148 -0.80 10.90 3.34
C SER A 148 -0.34 12.32 3.71
N ALA A 149 0.51 12.43 4.73
CA ALA A 149 1.06 13.71 5.19
C ALA A 149 1.95 14.36 4.13
N GLN A 150 2.82 13.57 3.50
CA GLN A 150 3.69 14.02 2.42
C GLN A 150 2.91 14.40 1.17
N LYS A 151 1.85 13.65 0.84
CA LYS A 151 1.03 13.93 -0.34
C LYS A 151 0.13 15.16 -0.16
N HIS A 152 -0.29 15.43 1.07
CA HIS A 152 -1.26 16.48 1.40
C HIS A 152 -0.83 17.30 2.63
N PRO A 153 0.31 18.02 2.56
CA PRO A 153 0.82 18.81 3.69
C PRO A 153 -0.14 19.95 4.09
N GLU A 154 -0.87 20.52 3.12
CA GLU A 154 -1.88 21.57 3.30
C GLU A 154 -2.97 21.14 4.28
N ARG A 155 -3.39 19.87 4.23
CA ARG A 155 -4.46 19.36 5.09
C ARG A 155 -4.01 19.28 6.54
N ILE A 156 -2.79 18.79 6.77
CA ILE A 156 -2.23 18.72 8.12
C ILE A 156 -2.11 20.11 8.71
N ARG A 157 -1.62 21.06 7.92
CA ARG A 157 -1.52 22.46 8.34
C ARG A 157 -2.90 23.02 8.71
N ALA A 158 -3.91 22.78 7.87
CA ALA A 158 -5.26 23.26 8.11
C ALA A 158 -5.87 22.68 9.40
N TYR A 159 -5.78 21.35 9.58
CA TYR A 159 -6.23 20.67 10.80
C TYR A 159 -5.54 21.22 12.04
N TYR A 160 -4.23 21.44 11.98
CA TYR A 160 -3.45 21.94 13.11
C TYR A 160 -3.79 23.39 13.47
N GLN A 161 -4.11 24.22 12.48
CA GLN A 161 -4.58 25.59 12.72
C GLN A 161 -5.95 25.61 13.41
N VAL A 162 -6.91 24.79 12.96
CA VAL A 162 -8.21 24.64 13.63
C VAL A 162 -8.02 24.15 15.07
N TYR A 163 -7.19 23.13 15.27
CA TYR A 163 -6.89 22.61 16.60
C TYR A 163 -6.35 23.71 17.54
N LYS A 164 -5.40 24.51 17.05
CA LYS A 164 -4.85 25.65 17.81
C LYS A 164 -5.90 26.70 18.10
N ALA A 165 -6.70 27.09 17.10
CA ALA A 165 -7.73 28.11 17.25
C ALA A 165 -8.79 27.67 18.29
N VAL A 166 -9.23 26.41 18.24
CA VAL A 166 -10.18 25.86 19.23
C VAL A 166 -9.55 25.82 20.62
N ARG A 167 -8.29 25.38 20.73
CA ARG A 167 -7.58 25.32 22.01
C ARG A 167 -7.37 26.70 22.64
N ARG A 168 -7.13 27.73 21.82
CA ARG A 168 -6.97 29.12 22.29
C ARG A 168 -8.29 29.81 22.57
N GLY A 169 -9.40 29.28 22.06
CA GLY A 169 -10.73 29.91 22.16
C GLY A 169 -11.08 30.83 20.99
N ASP A 170 -10.17 31.05 20.03
CA ASP A 170 -10.42 31.87 18.83
C ASP A 170 -11.51 31.27 17.92
N LEU A 171 -11.72 29.95 18.01
CA LEU A 171 -12.73 29.22 17.23
C LEU A 171 -13.61 28.37 18.15
N ILE A 172 -14.89 28.69 18.22
CA ILE A 172 -15.84 27.99 19.08
C ILE A 172 -16.31 26.71 18.38
N LYS A 173 -16.17 25.58 19.06
CA LYS A 173 -16.73 24.30 18.62
C LYS A 173 -18.20 24.21 19.06
N PRO A 174 -19.17 24.10 18.14
CA PRO A 174 -20.57 23.91 18.48
C PRO A 174 -20.82 22.52 19.07
N SER A 175 -21.89 22.41 19.86
CA SER A 175 -22.34 21.17 20.50
C SER A 175 -23.10 20.24 19.56
N VAL A 176 -23.59 20.75 18.42
CA VAL A 176 -24.42 20.02 17.46
C VAL A 176 -23.96 20.26 16.02
N CYS A 177 -24.31 19.32 15.15
CA CYS A 177 -24.03 19.38 13.73
C CYS A 177 -24.74 20.55 13.06
N GLU A 178 -24.02 21.30 12.21
CA GLU A 178 -24.57 22.44 11.45
C GLU A 178 -25.52 22.03 10.32
N GLU A 179 -25.53 20.76 9.95
CA GLU A 179 -26.45 20.26 8.93
C GLU A 179 -27.89 20.30 9.44
N ARG A 180 -28.82 20.75 8.58
CA ARG A 180 -30.23 20.90 8.95
C ARG A 180 -30.79 19.54 9.39
N ASN A 181 -31.65 19.58 10.41
CA ASN A 181 -32.29 18.39 10.99
C ASN A 181 -31.31 17.33 11.53
N CYS A 182 -30.10 17.73 11.93
CA CYS A 182 -29.13 16.83 12.56
C CYS A 182 -28.92 17.19 14.03
N SER A 183 -29.35 16.30 14.93
CA SER A 183 -29.14 16.41 16.38
C SER A 183 -27.87 15.71 16.88
N ASN A 184 -26.96 15.31 15.98
CA ASN A 184 -25.76 14.59 16.37
C ASN A 184 -24.76 15.54 17.05
N THR A 185 -24.35 15.17 18.26
CA THR A 185 -23.43 15.93 19.11
C THR A 185 -21.96 15.69 18.79
N THR A 186 -21.65 14.61 18.05
CA THR A 186 -20.29 14.24 17.67
C THR A 186 -19.87 14.96 16.39
N VAL A 187 -19.56 16.25 16.51
CA VAL A 187 -19.11 17.08 15.38
C VAL A 187 -17.60 17.10 15.20
N ARG A 188 -17.19 17.19 13.94
CA ARG A 188 -15.81 17.37 13.49
C ARG A 188 -15.72 18.55 12.52
N ALA A 189 -14.58 19.25 12.59
CA ALA A 189 -14.27 20.31 11.64
C ALA A 189 -14.06 19.69 10.24
N THR A 190 -14.91 20.07 9.31
CA THR A 190 -14.87 19.67 7.90
C THR A 190 -14.44 20.86 7.08
N HIS A 191 -13.24 20.77 6.50
CA HIS A 191 -12.73 21.81 5.61
C HIS A 191 -13.47 21.74 4.26
N VAL A 192 -14.05 22.86 3.85
CA VAL A 192 -14.52 23.06 2.47
C VAL A 192 -13.33 23.43 1.58
N ASP A 193 -12.45 24.29 2.10
CA ASP A 193 -11.20 24.69 1.47
C ASP A 193 -10.06 24.61 2.48
N TYR A 194 -9.02 23.81 2.17
CA TYR A 194 -7.85 23.65 3.04
C TYR A 194 -6.91 24.86 3.00
N HIS A 195 -7.06 25.78 2.04
CA HIS A 195 -6.35 27.06 1.98
C HIS A 195 -6.94 28.14 2.88
N ARG A 196 -8.16 27.92 3.38
CA ARG A 196 -8.80 28.72 4.42
C ARG A 196 -8.97 27.86 5.68
N PRO A 197 -7.89 27.58 6.43
CA PRO A 197 -7.91 26.63 7.54
C PRO A 197 -9.02 26.84 8.57
N LEU A 198 -9.37 28.08 8.88
CA LEU A 198 -10.39 28.39 9.89
C LEU A 198 -11.81 28.42 9.33
N ALA A 199 -11.97 28.40 8.01
CA ALA A 199 -13.27 28.30 7.34
C ALA A 199 -13.74 26.84 7.30
N VAL A 200 -14.14 26.32 8.46
CA VAL A 200 -14.62 24.95 8.63
C VAL A 200 -16.11 24.91 8.91
N ARG A 201 -16.75 23.83 8.46
CA ARG A 201 -18.11 23.46 8.88
C ARG A 201 -18.05 22.40 9.96
N TRP A 202 -18.85 22.52 11.01
CA TRP A 202 -18.92 21.54 12.08
C TRP A 202 -19.99 20.48 11.79
N LEU A 203 -19.56 19.33 11.28
CA LEU A 203 -20.45 18.28 10.79
C LEU A 203 -20.21 16.96 11.50
N CYS A 204 -21.26 16.14 11.64
CA CYS A 204 -21.12 14.78 12.14
C CYS A 204 -20.40 13.86 11.14
N ALA A 205 -20.01 12.65 11.57
CA ALA A 205 -19.28 11.71 10.70
C ALA A 205 -20.01 11.40 9.38
N LEU A 206 -21.34 11.25 9.46
CA LEU A 206 -22.19 10.93 8.32
C LEU A 206 -22.31 12.12 7.34
N HIS A 207 -22.61 13.32 7.83
CA HIS A 207 -22.73 14.51 6.99
C HIS A 207 -21.40 14.97 6.41
N ALA A 208 -20.30 14.87 7.16
CA ALA A 208 -18.97 15.14 6.63
C ALA A 208 -18.55 14.16 5.51
N LYS A 209 -19.07 12.93 5.48
CA LYS A 209 -18.83 11.99 4.36
C LYS A 209 -19.65 12.35 3.11
N ARG A 210 -20.85 12.89 3.32
CA ARG A 210 -21.76 13.37 2.26
C ARG A 210 -21.38 14.75 1.72
N ASN A 211 -20.61 15.53 2.47
CA ASN A 211 -20.09 16.82 2.03
C ASN A 211 -19.09 16.60 0.89
N THR A 212 -19.61 16.52 -0.33
CA THR A 212 -18.88 16.48 -1.60
C THR A 212 -18.55 17.89 -2.07
N SER A 213 -18.10 18.76 -1.17
CA SER A 213 -17.50 20.02 -1.62
C SER A 213 -16.38 19.68 -2.59
N VAL A 214 -16.37 20.38 -3.73
CA VAL A 214 -15.34 20.24 -4.76
C VAL A 214 -14.01 20.36 -4.06
N ARG A 215 -13.24 19.28 -4.09
CA ARG A 215 -11.90 19.26 -3.49
C ARG A 215 -11.05 20.15 -4.37
N SER A 216 -11.01 21.45 -4.06
CA SER A 216 -10.11 22.38 -4.73
C SER A 216 -8.71 21.78 -4.67
N GLY A 217 -8.18 21.44 -5.85
CA GLY A 217 -6.81 20.99 -5.95
C GLY A 217 -5.92 22.07 -5.35
N HIS A 218 -4.97 21.66 -4.52
CA HIS A 218 -3.96 22.57 -4.04
C HIS A 218 -3.24 23.15 -5.26
N ILE A 219 -3.36 24.46 -5.50
CA ILE A 219 -2.45 25.20 -6.37
C ILE A 219 -1.43 25.81 -5.41
N PRO A 220 -0.23 25.25 -5.30
CA PRO A 220 0.78 25.83 -4.45
C PRO A 220 1.15 27.22 -4.97
N ASN A 221 1.29 28.18 -4.06
CA ASN A 221 2.02 29.40 -4.39
C ASN A 221 3.49 28.99 -4.54
N GLN A 222 3.94 28.93 -5.79
CA GLN A 222 5.28 28.47 -6.17
C GLN A 222 6.39 29.20 -5.39
N LEU A 223 6.21 30.49 -5.12
CA LEU A 223 7.17 31.29 -4.34
C LEU A 223 7.16 30.91 -2.86
N GLU A 224 5.99 30.64 -2.27
CA GLU A 224 5.91 30.14 -0.88
C GLU A 224 6.61 28.78 -0.73
N GLU A 225 6.44 27.88 -1.70
CA GLU A 225 7.13 26.57 -1.70
C GLU A 225 8.64 26.70 -1.88
N GLN A 226 9.08 27.48 -2.87
CA GLN A 226 10.51 27.74 -3.10
C GLN A 226 11.17 28.37 -1.85
N PHE A 227 10.49 29.31 -1.20
CA PHE A 227 11.01 29.92 0.03
C PHE A 227 11.09 28.91 1.17
N ARG A 228 10.10 28.02 1.32
CA ARG A 228 10.13 26.94 2.31
C ARG A 228 11.30 26.00 2.10
N ASP A 229 11.51 25.55 0.87
CA ASP A 229 12.58 24.62 0.53
C ASP A 229 13.96 25.25 0.71
N TYR A 230 14.13 26.51 0.29
CA TYR A 230 15.35 27.25 0.54
C TYR A 230 15.65 27.39 2.04
N VAL A 231 14.66 27.79 2.84
CA VAL A 231 14.86 27.91 4.28
C VAL A 231 15.14 26.55 4.93
N PHE A 232 14.49 25.48 4.47
CA PHE A 232 14.73 24.12 4.94
C PHE A 232 16.17 23.64 4.65
N THR A 233 16.70 23.93 3.46
CA THR A 233 18.08 23.55 3.09
C THR A 233 19.13 24.37 3.82
N GLN A 234 18.82 25.61 4.19
CA GLN A 234 19.77 26.54 4.82
C GLN A 234 19.72 26.53 6.35
N ILE A 235 18.64 26.02 6.94
CA ILE A 235 18.39 26.07 8.37
C ILE A 235 17.94 24.68 8.81
N ASP A 236 18.77 24.03 9.63
CA ASP A 236 18.61 22.65 10.14
C ASP A 236 17.39 22.41 11.05
N HIS A 237 16.42 23.35 11.08
CA HIS A 237 15.18 23.22 11.83
C HIS A 237 13.94 23.56 11.00
N THR A 238 13.05 22.57 10.91
CA THR A 238 11.91 22.44 9.99
C THR A 238 10.78 23.46 10.16
N ASN A 239 10.78 24.24 11.25
CA ASN A 239 9.66 25.09 11.63
C ASN A 239 9.89 26.61 11.43
N SER A 240 11.10 27.04 11.05
CA SER A 240 11.39 28.48 10.88
C SER A 240 10.67 29.09 9.68
N ALA A 241 10.71 28.43 8.51
CA ALA A 241 9.99 28.87 7.32
C ALA A 241 8.49 29.05 7.60
N THR A 242 7.88 28.03 8.22
CA THR A 242 6.44 28.06 8.56
C THR A 242 6.11 29.17 9.55
N ARG A 243 6.96 29.40 10.57
CA ARG A 243 6.79 30.52 11.51
C ARG A 243 6.85 31.87 10.81
N TRP A 244 7.84 32.07 9.95
CA TRP A 244 8.02 33.34 9.23
C TRP A 244 6.86 33.62 8.29
N ILE A 245 6.45 32.62 7.51
CA ILE A 245 5.30 32.72 6.62
C ILE A 245 4.03 33.10 7.40
N ASN A 246 3.78 32.46 8.55
CA ASN A 246 2.61 32.81 9.36
C ASN A 246 2.72 34.21 9.96
N ALA A 247 3.90 34.63 10.40
CA ALA A 247 4.13 35.98 10.93
C ALA A 247 3.91 37.05 9.86
N LEU A 248 4.39 36.82 8.63
CA LEU A 248 4.12 37.67 7.47
C LEU A 248 2.62 37.75 7.17
N LYS A 249 1.96 36.60 7.03
CA LYS A 249 0.51 36.56 6.77
C LYS A 249 -0.29 37.26 7.87
N ASN A 250 0.10 37.13 9.13
CA ASN A 250 -0.57 37.84 10.22
C ASN A 250 -0.33 39.36 10.17
N HIS A 251 0.89 39.79 9.82
CA HIS A 251 1.23 41.22 9.76
C HIS A 251 0.58 41.93 8.55
N PHE A 252 0.47 41.25 7.42
CA PHE A 252 -0.09 41.77 6.17
C PHE A 252 -1.54 41.27 5.92
N ASN A 253 -2.35 41.11 6.96
CA ASN A 253 -3.78 40.81 6.87
C ASN A 253 -4.16 39.61 5.97
N GLY A 254 -3.34 38.57 5.95
CA GLY A 254 -3.59 37.34 5.21
C GLY A 254 -3.23 37.39 3.72
N ALA A 255 -2.49 38.41 3.28
CA ALA A 255 -2.00 38.50 1.91
C ALA A 255 -1.19 37.25 1.49
N GLU A 256 -1.29 36.89 0.21
CA GLU A 256 -0.45 35.85 -0.37
C GLU A 256 1.01 36.30 -0.39
N ILE A 257 1.94 35.34 -0.26
CA ILE A 257 3.36 35.68 -0.32
C ILE A 257 3.70 36.01 -1.76
N SER A 258 4.06 37.27 -1.99
CA SER A 258 4.59 37.79 -3.23
C SER A 258 6.02 38.29 -3.03
N TYR A 259 6.71 38.55 -4.15
CA TYR A 259 8.03 39.16 -4.15
C TYR A 259 8.02 40.54 -3.48
N SER A 260 7.02 41.38 -3.78
CA SER A 260 6.84 42.70 -3.17
C SER A 260 6.67 42.61 -1.64
N LEU A 261 5.84 41.68 -1.17
CA LEU A 261 5.61 41.50 0.28
C LEU A 261 6.89 41.08 1.01
N LEU A 262 7.71 40.20 0.42
CA LEU A 262 8.99 39.81 1.01
C LEU A 262 9.97 40.99 1.04
N LEU A 263 10.02 41.80 -0.01
CA LEU A 263 10.84 43.02 -0.02
C LEU A 263 10.38 44.04 1.03
N ASP A 264 9.07 44.27 1.14
CA ASP A 264 8.50 45.18 2.14
C ASP A 264 8.84 44.70 3.56
N ALA A 265 8.76 43.40 3.81
CA ALA A 265 9.14 42.81 5.10
C ALA A 265 10.64 42.91 5.41
N ILE A 266 11.49 42.78 4.40
CA ILE A 266 12.95 42.91 4.53
C ILE A 266 13.33 44.37 4.81
N ASN A 267 12.70 45.31 4.12
CA ASN A 267 13.00 46.74 4.17
C ASN A 267 12.21 47.50 5.25
N SER A 268 11.28 46.84 5.94
CA SER A 268 10.51 47.46 7.02
C SER A 268 11.42 48.04 8.11
N SER A 269 11.23 49.33 8.41
CA SER A 269 11.97 50.05 9.45
C SER A 269 11.73 49.48 10.85
N TYR A 270 10.58 48.83 11.06
CA TYR A 270 10.21 48.25 12.35
C TYR A 270 10.34 46.72 12.35
N PRO A 271 10.81 46.10 13.45
CA PRO A 271 10.90 44.64 13.53
C PRO A 271 9.50 44.01 13.52
N ILE A 272 9.21 43.18 12.51
CA ILE A 272 7.96 42.42 12.47
C ILE A 272 8.02 41.29 13.52
N PRO A 273 7.06 41.22 14.46
CA PRO A 273 7.04 40.20 15.50
C PRO A 273 7.07 38.77 14.92
N GLY A 274 7.98 37.93 15.42
CA GLY A 274 8.08 36.52 15.03
C GLY A 274 9.04 36.21 13.88
N LEU A 275 9.54 37.21 13.14
CA LEU A 275 10.54 37.02 12.07
C LEU A 275 11.96 36.84 12.62
N GLY A 276 12.32 37.53 13.71
CA GLY A 276 13.66 37.39 14.34
C GLY A 276 14.81 37.86 13.43
N ARG A 277 16.06 37.84 13.96
CA ARG A 277 17.20 38.47 13.26
C ARG A 277 17.59 37.78 11.94
N GLN A 278 17.40 36.46 11.87
CA GLN A 278 17.86 35.64 10.75
C GLN A 278 16.97 35.77 9.51
N PHE A 279 15.70 36.22 9.67
CA PHE A 279 14.77 36.34 8.56
C PHE A 279 15.29 37.29 7.48
N ARG A 280 15.70 38.52 7.83
CA ARG A 280 16.11 39.53 6.83
C ARG A 280 17.27 39.05 5.96
N ILE A 281 18.26 38.42 6.57
CA ILE A 281 19.45 37.89 5.88
C ILE A 281 19.03 36.77 4.92
N LYS A 282 18.28 35.79 5.41
CA LYS A 282 17.91 34.60 4.63
C LYS A 282 16.87 34.90 3.56
N ALA A 283 15.90 35.77 3.85
CA ALA A 283 14.92 36.22 2.86
C ALA A 283 15.58 37.03 1.75
N ARG A 284 16.54 37.91 2.06
CA ARG A 284 17.30 38.64 1.04
C ARG A 284 18.10 37.69 0.14
N HIS A 285 18.88 36.77 0.72
CA HIS A 285 19.60 35.76 -0.08
C HIS A 285 18.68 34.87 -0.93
N PHE A 286 17.49 34.52 -0.42
CA PHE A 286 16.50 33.80 -1.20
C PHE A 286 16.07 34.59 -2.43
N LEU A 287 15.68 35.86 -2.26
CA LEU A 287 15.25 36.71 -3.36
C LEU A 287 16.38 36.90 -4.39
N ASP A 288 17.61 37.11 -3.94
CA ASP A 288 18.78 37.24 -4.83
C ASP A 288 19.03 35.96 -5.64
N ASN A 289 18.85 34.79 -5.03
CA ASN A 289 19.00 33.50 -5.72
C ASN A 289 17.86 33.21 -6.71
N VAL A 290 16.64 33.62 -6.38
CA VAL A 290 15.49 33.48 -7.30
C VAL A 290 15.65 34.40 -8.51
N ILE A 291 16.10 35.65 -8.33
CA ILE A 291 16.38 36.59 -9.42
C ILE A 291 17.46 36.02 -10.36
N LYS A 292 18.58 35.51 -9.82
CA LYS A 292 19.64 34.87 -10.61
C LYS A 292 19.23 33.62 -11.39
N SER A 293 18.08 33.02 -11.07
CA SER A 293 17.55 31.85 -11.78
C SER A 293 16.56 32.21 -12.89
N LEU A 294 16.21 33.49 -13.01
CA LEU A 294 15.29 34.03 -14.02
C LEU A 294 16.02 34.75 -15.18
N ASP A 295 17.31 35.08 -14.99
CA ASP A 295 18.25 35.51 -16.04
C ASP A 295 18.95 34.29 -16.67
#